data_AF-A0A1F8RWQ9-F1
#
_entry.id   AF-A0A1F8RWQ9-F1
#
_cell.length_a   1.000
_cell.length_b   1.000
_cell.length_c   1.000
_cell.angle_alpha   90.00
_cell.angle_beta   90.00
_cell.angle_gamma   90.00
#
_symmetry.space_group_name_H-M   'P 1'
#
loop_
_entity.id
_entity.type
_entity.pdbx_description
1 polymer ?
#
loop_
_entity_poly.entity_id
_entity_poly.type
_entity_poly.pdbx_seq_one_letter_code
_entity_poly.pdbx_strand_id
1 'polypeptide(L)'
;MSADRKAAVWIGVLYIIGTVVLVLSLVVTGAALTGAGGAGQVAAAPNQVAIGALLVLLAGFALAMVPVVFWPVGKRYNETLAMGYVVFRGGLETILYIVMALGWLLLIALSTQPDTAPLAGLVRTTEAVIGDQLIAIPFALGALMFSVLLYQSRLVPRWLSVWGLVGAALYIVPPLG
;
A
#
# COMPACT_ATOMS: atom_id res chain seq x y z
N MET A 1 4.48 -14.52 27.20
CA MET A 1 4.44 -13.23 26.47
C MET A 1 3.11 -12.56 26.73
N SER A 2 3.09 -11.27 27.09
CA SER A 2 1.85 -10.49 27.21
C SER A 2 1.14 -10.35 25.85
N ALA A 3 -0.17 -10.14 25.86
CA ALA A 3 -0.97 -9.95 24.64
C ALA A 3 -0.40 -8.82 23.76
N ASP A 4 0.04 -7.73 24.39
CA ASP A 4 0.60 -6.57 23.70
C ASP A 4 1.96 -6.88 23.05
N ARG A 5 2.79 -7.72 23.70
CA ARG A 5 4.05 -8.19 23.11
C ARG A 5 3.82 -9.11 21.92
N LYS A 6 2.77 -9.96 21.96
CA LYS A 6 2.39 -10.79 20.82
C LYS A 6 1.88 -9.93 19.66
N ALA A 7 1.05 -8.93 19.93
CA ALA A 7 0.57 -7.99 18.92
C ALA A 7 1.73 -7.23 18.25
N ALA A 8 2.68 -6.71 19.05
CA ALA A 8 3.86 -6.02 18.52
C ALA A 8 4.72 -6.89 17.59
N VAL A 9 4.92 -8.16 17.94
CA VAL A 9 5.65 -9.13 17.09
C VAL A 9 4.90 -9.36 15.78
N TRP A 10 3.59 -9.63 15.83
CA TRP A 10 2.79 -9.86 14.63
C TRP A 10 2.72 -8.64 13.71
N ILE A 11 2.58 -7.44 14.28
CA ILE A 11 2.64 -6.19 13.53
C ILE A 11 3.97 -6.08 12.78
N GLY A 12 5.10 -6.33 13.45
CA GLY A 12 6.42 -6.30 12.82
C GLY A 12 6.58 -7.34 11.71
N VAL A 13 6.14 -8.58 11.94
CA VAL A 13 6.18 -9.66 10.95
C VAL A 13 5.36 -9.31 9.71
N LEU A 14 4.11 -8.86 9.90
CA LEU A 14 3.22 -8.48 8.80
C LEU A 14 3.78 -7.30 8.00
N TYR A 15 4.37 -6.32 8.68
CA TYR A 15 5.00 -5.18 8.03
C TYR A 15 6.22 -5.60 7.20
N ILE A 16 7.10 -6.45 7.74
CA ILE A 16 8.26 -6.98 7.00
C ILE A 16 7.80 -7.76 5.77
N ILE A 17 6.82 -8.65 5.93
CA ILE A 17 6.25 -9.41 4.80
C ILE A 17 5.73 -8.45 3.73
N GLY A 18 4.90 -7.48 4.12
CA GLY A 18 4.35 -6.49 3.20
C GLY A 18 5.43 -5.71 2.44
N THR A 19 6.44 -5.19 3.14
CA THR A 19 7.53 -4.42 2.52
C THR A 19 8.40 -5.29 1.60
N VAL A 20 8.80 -6.48 2.04
CA VAL A 20 9.62 -7.40 1.22
C VAL A 20 8.86 -7.78 -0.05
N VAL A 21 7.58 -8.11 0.07
CA VAL A 21 6.75 -8.50 -1.07
C VAL A 21 6.53 -7.33 -2.04
N LEU A 22 6.34 -6.09 -1.55
CA LEU A 22 6.29 -4.90 -2.42
C LEU A 22 7.59 -4.70 -3.19
N VAL A 23 8.74 -4.81 -2.52
CA VAL A 23 10.05 -4.69 -3.17
C VAL A 23 10.24 -5.78 -4.21
N LEU A 24 9.89 -7.03 -3.90
CA LEU A 24 9.93 -8.13 -4.86
C LEU A 24 9.02 -7.86 -6.06
N SER A 25 7.82 -7.31 -5.84
CA SER A 25 6.93 -6.92 -6.92
C SER A 25 7.60 -5.90 -7.84
N LEU A 26 8.18 -4.84 -7.29
CA LEU A 26 8.86 -3.80 -8.07
C LEU A 26 10.05 -4.35 -8.86
N VAL A 27 10.80 -5.29 -8.29
CA VAL A 27 11.93 -5.94 -8.99
C VAL A 27 11.43 -6.81 -10.14
N VAL A 28 10.36 -7.58 -9.93
CA VAL A 28 9.78 -8.46 -10.95
C VAL A 28 9.12 -7.67 -12.08
N THR A 29 8.43 -6.57 -11.76
CA THR A 29 7.71 -5.76 -12.75
C THR A 29 8.52 -4.63 -13.35
N GLY A 30 9.68 -4.30 -12.77
CA GLY A 30 10.50 -3.15 -13.15
C GLY A 30 10.71 -3.04 -14.65
N ALA A 31 11.23 -4.07 -15.30
CA ALA A 31 11.49 -4.02 -16.75
C ALA A 31 10.22 -4.04 -17.63
N ALA A 32 9.06 -4.46 -17.11
CA ALA A 32 7.82 -4.57 -17.86
C ALA A 32 6.87 -3.37 -17.69
N LEU A 33 6.97 -2.67 -16.55
CA LEU A 33 6.09 -1.57 -16.15
C LEU A 33 6.81 -0.22 -15.99
N THR A 34 8.14 -0.15 -15.92
CA THR A 34 8.87 1.12 -15.78
C THR A 34 9.36 1.68 -17.13
N GLY A 35 9.34 3.02 -17.27
CA GLY A 35 9.83 3.75 -18.44
C GLY A 35 8.85 3.85 -19.62
N ALA A 36 9.37 4.10 -20.82
CA ALA A 36 8.59 4.20 -22.08
C ALA A 36 8.10 2.85 -22.62
N GLY A 37 8.17 1.80 -21.81
CA GLY A 37 7.77 0.45 -22.18
C GLY A 37 6.28 0.39 -22.45
N GLY A 38 5.89 0.54 -23.72
CA GLY A 38 4.49 0.49 -24.13
C GLY A 38 3.85 -0.89 -23.97
N ALA A 39 2.63 -1.04 -24.46
CA ALA A 39 1.88 -2.31 -24.45
C ALA A 39 2.71 -3.51 -24.96
N GLY A 40 3.69 -3.29 -25.84
CA GLY A 40 4.61 -4.33 -26.32
C GLY A 40 5.50 -4.97 -25.25
N GLN A 41 5.91 -4.26 -24.20
CA GLN A 41 6.71 -4.86 -23.11
C GLN A 41 5.84 -5.68 -22.15
N VAL A 42 4.60 -5.24 -21.93
CA VAL A 42 3.61 -6.02 -21.16
C VAL A 42 3.26 -7.31 -21.92
N ALA A 43 3.06 -7.23 -23.24
CA ALA A 43 2.82 -8.39 -24.10
C ALA A 43 4.01 -9.36 -24.13
N ALA A 44 5.24 -8.85 -24.02
CA ALA A 44 6.45 -9.67 -24.02
C ALA A 44 6.68 -10.43 -22.70
N ALA A 45 6.09 -9.98 -21.59
CA ALA A 45 6.32 -10.55 -20.26
C ALA A 45 5.04 -10.66 -19.39
N PRO A 46 3.94 -11.26 -19.88
CA PRO A 46 2.66 -11.30 -19.17
C PRO A 46 2.76 -12.03 -17.81
N ASN A 47 3.58 -13.10 -17.74
CA ASN A 47 3.78 -13.83 -16.50
C ASN A 47 4.48 -13.01 -15.42
N GLN A 48 5.43 -12.14 -15.79
CA GLN A 48 6.12 -11.27 -14.83
C GLN A 48 5.15 -10.24 -14.26
N VAL A 49 4.32 -9.62 -15.11
CA VAL A 49 3.30 -8.65 -14.69
C VAL A 49 2.24 -9.32 -13.80
N ALA A 50 1.81 -10.54 -14.14
CA ALA A 50 0.85 -11.29 -13.32
C ALA A 50 1.42 -11.66 -11.94
N ILE A 51 2.68 -12.13 -11.88
CA ILE A 51 3.36 -12.40 -10.61
C ILE A 51 3.47 -11.11 -9.78
N GLY A 52 3.84 -10.00 -10.41
CA GLY A 52 3.86 -8.68 -9.76
C GLY A 52 2.51 -8.31 -9.15
N ALA A 53 1.42 -8.46 -9.90
CA ALA A 53 0.07 -8.16 -9.40
C ALA A 53 -0.30 -9.02 -8.18
N LEU A 54 0.05 -10.31 -8.19
CA LEU A 54 -0.16 -11.20 -7.04
C LEU A 54 0.68 -10.80 -5.82
N LEU A 55 1.94 -10.38 -6.03
CA LEU A 55 2.80 -9.88 -4.97
C LEU A 55 2.22 -8.59 -4.36
N VAL A 56 1.78 -7.64 -5.17
CA VAL A 56 1.08 -6.42 -4.69
C VAL A 56 -0.11 -6.77 -3.82
N LEU A 57 -0.96 -7.72 -4.23
CA LEU A 57 -2.11 -8.15 -3.44
C LEU A 57 -1.68 -8.76 -2.11
N LEU A 58 -0.69 -9.66 -2.13
CA LEU A 58 -0.16 -10.28 -0.92
C LEU A 58 0.38 -9.23 0.06
N ALA A 59 1.08 -8.23 -0.45
CA ALA A 59 1.56 -7.13 0.38
C ALA A 59 0.41 -6.26 0.92
N GLY A 60 -0.56 -5.91 0.07
CA GLY A 60 -1.75 -5.16 0.46
C GLY A 60 -2.49 -5.84 1.60
N PHE A 61 -2.75 -7.15 1.49
CA PHE A 61 -3.39 -7.93 2.55
C PHE A 61 -2.53 -8.03 3.82
N ALA A 62 -1.21 -8.22 3.70
CA ALA A 62 -0.32 -8.25 4.86
C ALA A 62 -0.36 -6.92 5.62
N LEU A 63 -0.30 -5.79 4.91
CA LEU A 63 -0.38 -4.45 5.47
C LEU A 63 -1.77 -4.14 6.02
N ALA A 64 -2.84 -4.66 5.39
CA ALA A 64 -4.22 -4.54 5.87
C ALA A 64 -4.40 -5.13 7.27
N MET A 65 -3.69 -6.22 7.55
CA MET A 65 -3.78 -6.93 8.81
C MET A 65 -3.04 -6.22 9.95
N VAL A 66 -2.09 -5.32 9.64
CA VAL A 66 -1.37 -4.53 10.66
C VAL A 66 -2.32 -3.73 11.57
N PRO A 67 -3.20 -2.85 11.04
CA PRO A 67 -4.14 -2.11 11.87
C PRO A 67 -5.15 -3.03 12.58
N VAL A 68 -5.52 -4.16 11.97
CA VAL A 68 -6.43 -5.16 12.59
C VAL A 68 -5.78 -5.79 13.82
N VAL A 69 -4.50 -6.17 13.74
CA VAL A 69 -3.75 -6.70 14.89
C VAL A 69 -3.49 -5.61 15.94
N PHE A 70 -3.35 -4.35 15.52
CA PHE A 70 -3.17 -3.22 16.42
C PHE A 70 -4.47 -2.78 17.12
N TRP A 71 -5.64 -3.04 16.53
CA TRP A 71 -6.94 -2.59 17.04
C TRP A 71 -7.18 -2.86 18.54
N PRO A 72 -6.94 -4.07 19.09
CA PRO A 72 -7.16 -4.36 20.51
C PRO A 72 -6.27 -3.55 21.46
N VAL A 73 -5.14 -3.04 20.97
CA VAL A 73 -4.21 -2.18 21.70
C VAL A 73 -4.62 -0.72 21.54
N GLY A 74 -4.82 -0.26 20.30
CA GLY A 74 -5.18 1.13 19.99
C GLY A 74 -6.49 1.57 20.63
N LYS A 75 -7.51 0.70 20.63
CA LYS A 75 -8.84 1.02 21.19
C LYS A 75 -8.83 1.31 22.69
N ARG A 76 -7.81 0.85 23.43
CA ARG A 76 -7.67 1.13 24.88
C ARG A 76 -7.37 2.60 25.16
N TYR A 77 -6.85 3.33 24.18
CA TYR A 77 -6.46 4.74 24.30
C TYR A 77 -7.43 5.66 23.57
N ASN A 78 -7.80 5.33 22.33
CA ASN A 78 -8.78 6.07 21.56
C ASN A 78 -9.40 5.19 20.48
N GLU A 79 -10.68 4.84 20.67
CA GLU A 79 -11.41 3.97 19.75
C GLU A 79 -11.62 4.60 18.36
N THR A 80 -11.98 5.88 18.31
CA THR A 80 -12.20 6.61 17.04
C THR A 80 -10.94 6.65 16.19
N LEU A 81 -9.79 6.98 16.79
CA LEU A 81 -8.51 7.02 16.08
C LEU A 81 -8.06 5.62 15.65
N ALA A 82 -8.25 4.61 16.51
CA ALA A 82 -7.91 3.24 16.16
C ALA A 82 -8.78 2.73 15.00
N MET A 83 -10.05 3.16 14.93
CA MET A 83 -10.97 2.69 13.91
C MET A 83 -10.64 3.34 12.58
N GLY A 84 -10.37 4.64 12.59
CA GLY A 84 -9.93 5.31 11.37
C GLY A 84 -8.57 4.79 10.89
N TYR A 85 -7.65 4.37 11.77
CA TYR A 85 -6.45 3.66 11.33
C TYR A 85 -6.79 2.37 10.57
N VAL A 86 -7.74 1.56 11.06
CA VAL A 86 -8.22 0.35 10.36
C VAL A 86 -8.89 0.70 9.03
N VAL A 87 -9.70 1.75 8.97
CA VAL A 87 -10.42 2.14 7.75
C VAL A 87 -9.46 2.69 6.69
N PHE A 88 -8.64 3.69 7.04
CA PHE A 88 -7.77 4.36 6.08
C PHE A 88 -6.57 3.50 5.68
N ARG A 89 -5.80 3.01 6.67
CA ARG A 89 -4.60 2.20 6.41
C ARG A 89 -4.93 0.76 6.01
N GLY A 90 -5.99 0.21 6.59
CA GLY A 90 -6.41 -1.16 6.33
C GLY A 90 -7.31 -1.24 5.11
N GLY A 91 -8.56 -0.82 5.26
CA GLY A 91 -9.58 -0.98 4.24
C GLY A 91 -9.29 -0.25 2.93
N LEU A 92 -9.16 1.08 2.98
CA LEU A 92 -9.03 1.92 1.79
C LEU A 92 -7.73 1.66 1.04
N GLU A 93 -6.59 1.57 1.73
CA GLU A 93 -5.30 1.26 1.10
C GLU A 93 -5.34 -0.12 0.40
N THR A 94 -5.95 -1.13 1.02
CA THR A 94 -6.09 -2.47 0.42
C THR A 94 -6.96 -2.47 -0.82
N ILE A 95 -8.06 -1.72 -0.82
CA ILE A 95 -8.91 -1.58 -2.01
C ILE A 95 -8.10 -0.99 -3.17
N LEU A 96 -7.26 0.01 -2.90
CA LEU A 96 -6.40 0.60 -3.93
C LEU A 96 -5.34 -0.38 -4.44
N TYR A 97 -4.73 -1.19 -3.57
CA TYR A 97 -3.84 -2.28 -4.00
C TYR A 97 -4.58 -3.31 -4.88
N ILE A 98 -5.84 -3.63 -4.56
CA ILE A 98 -6.68 -4.52 -5.38
C ILE A 98 -6.93 -3.91 -6.76
N VAL A 99 -7.32 -2.62 -6.81
CA VAL A 99 -7.55 -1.92 -8.07
C VAL A 99 -6.27 -1.86 -8.91
N MET A 100 -5.12 -1.59 -8.29
CA MET A 100 -3.81 -1.57 -8.95
C MET A 100 -3.46 -2.93 -9.57
N ALA A 101 -3.63 -4.02 -8.81
CA ALA A 101 -3.42 -5.37 -9.31
C ALA A 101 -4.38 -5.72 -10.46
N LEU A 102 -5.64 -5.31 -10.37
CA LEU A 102 -6.61 -5.49 -11.45
C LEU A 102 -6.23 -4.70 -12.70
N GLY A 103 -5.74 -3.48 -12.57
CA GLY A 103 -5.26 -2.68 -13.69
C GLY A 103 -4.09 -3.35 -14.41
N TRP A 104 -3.14 -3.96 -13.67
CA TRP A 104 -2.01 -4.68 -14.26
C TRP A 104 -2.46 -5.94 -15.01
N LEU A 105 -3.40 -6.71 -14.44
CA LEU A 105 -3.97 -7.87 -15.12
C LEU A 105 -4.79 -7.47 -16.36
N LEU A 106 -5.49 -6.34 -16.29
CA LEU A 106 -6.22 -5.78 -17.43
C LEU A 106 -5.25 -5.33 -18.54
N LEU A 107 -4.09 -4.74 -18.19
CA LEU A 107 -3.05 -4.39 -19.17
C LEU A 107 -2.52 -5.62 -19.91
N ILE A 108 -2.38 -6.76 -19.24
CA ILE A 108 -2.02 -8.02 -19.90
C ILE A 108 -3.09 -8.39 -20.93
N ALA A 109 -4.37 -8.41 -20.55
CA ALA A 109 -5.46 -8.74 -21.45
C ALA A 109 -5.52 -7.80 -22.66
N LEU A 110 -5.43 -6.49 -22.42
CA LEU A 110 -5.44 -5.47 -23.49
C LEU A 110 -4.24 -5.60 -24.41
N SER A 111 -3.06 -5.95 -23.90
CA SER A 111 -1.83 -6.09 -24.71
C SER A 111 -1.90 -7.20 -25.77
N THR A 112 -2.84 -8.14 -25.62
CA THR A 112 -3.03 -9.27 -26.55
C THR A 112 -4.08 -9.02 -27.63
N GLN A 113 -4.91 -7.99 -27.48
CA GLN A 113 -6.00 -7.69 -28.42
C GLN A 113 -5.60 -6.59 -29.40
N PRO A 114 -6.05 -6.67 -30.67
CA PRO A 114 -5.84 -5.59 -31.64
C PRO A 114 -6.65 -4.34 -31.25
N ASP A 115 -6.16 -3.15 -31.64
CA ASP A 115 -6.83 -1.85 -31.51
C ASP A 115 -7.17 -1.36 -30.08
N THR A 116 -6.60 -1.98 -29.04
CA THR A 116 -6.81 -1.61 -27.63
C THR A 116 -5.82 -0.57 -27.09
N ALA A 117 -4.91 -0.05 -27.93
CA ALA A 117 -3.85 0.87 -27.50
C ALA A 117 -4.37 2.12 -26.74
N PRO A 118 -5.49 2.77 -27.15
CA PRO A 118 -6.04 3.89 -26.38
C PRO A 118 -6.54 3.47 -24.98
N LEU A 119 -7.15 2.29 -24.87
CA LEU A 119 -7.64 1.75 -23.59
C LEU A 119 -6.49 1.39 -22.67
N ALA A 120 -5.43 0.75 -23.19
CA ALA A 120 -4.24 0.45 -22.41
C ALA A 120 -3.53 1.73 -21.92
N GLY A 121 -3.54 2.79 -22.73
CA GLY A 121 -3.07 4.12 -22.34
C GLY A 121 -3.89 4.72 -21.20
N LEU A 122 -5.23 4.64 -21.28
CA LEU A 122 -6.12 5.10 -20.22
C LEU A 122 -5.86 4.35 -18.90
N VAL A 123 -5.80 3.03 -18.95
CA VAL A 123 -5.51 2.20 -17.76
C VAL A 123 -4.18 2.60 -17.13
N ARG A 124 -3.12 2.80 -17.92
CA ARG A 124 -1.82 3.23 -17.39
C ARG A 124 -1.84 4.62 -16.74
N THR A 125 -2.52 5.57 -17.35
CA THR A 125 -2.65 6.92 -16.76
C THR A 125 -3.43 6.86 -15.46
N THR A 126 -4.50 6.06 -15.41
CA THR A 126 -5.27 5.83 -14.18
C THR A 126 -4.42 5.14 -13.11
N GLU A 127 -3.64 4.13 -13.47
CA GLU A 127 -2.70 3.44 -12.57
C GLU A 127 -1.68 4.40 -11.95
N ALA A 128 -1.08 5.28 -12.74
CA ALA A 128 -0.15 6.29 -12.24
C ALA A 128 -0.81 7.23 -11.23
N VAL A 129 -2.03 7.70 -11.53
CA VAL A 129 -2.81 8.56 -10.62
C VAL A 129 -3.16 7.82 -9.32
N ILE A 130 -3.56 6.55 -9.43
CA ILE A 130 -3.87 5.71 -8.26
C ILE A 130 -2.63 5.53 -7.38
N GLY A 131 -1.51 5.11 -7.98
CA GLY A 131 -0.26 4.84 -7.28
C GLY A 131 0.35 6.06 -6.63
N ASP A 132 0.45 7.17 -7.36
CA ASP A 132 1.18 8.35 -6.91
C ASP A 132 0.35 9.27 -6.01
N GLN A 133 -0.94 9.45 -6.33
CA GLN A 133 -1.79 10.44 -5.66
C GLN A 133 -2.81 9.79 -4.72
N LEU A 134 -3.53 8.78 -5.22
CA LEU A 134 -4.74 8.28 -4.57
C LEU A 134 -4.43 7.35 -3.39
N ILE A 135 -3.38 6.51 -3.48
CA ILE A 135 -2.87 5.71 -2.35
C ILE A 135 -2.28 6.57 -1.25
N ALA A 136 -1.72 7.73 -1.61
CA ALA A 136 -1.02 8.55 -0.64
C ALA A 136 -1.93 9.17 0.43
N ILE A 137 -3.17 9.48 0.07
CA ILE A 137 -4.18 10.03 0.98
C ILE A 137 -4.53 9.06 2.13
N PRO A 138 -5.04 7.82 1.88
CA PRO A 138 -5.33 6.87 2.94
C PRO A 138 -4.06 6.46 3.70
N PHE A 139 -2.91 6.35 3.03
CA PHE A 139 -1.65 6.08 3.69
C PHE A 139 -1.29 7.16 4.71
N ALA A 140 -1.35 8.44 4.32
CA ALA A 140 -0.98 9.57 5.17
C ALA A 140 -1.96 9.77 6.32
N LEU A 141 -3.27 9.72 6.05
CA LEU A 141 -4.30 9.79 7.09
C LEU A 141 -4.14 8.64 8.10
N GLY A 142 -3.97 7.41 7.60
CA GLY A 142 -3.69 6.26 8.45
C GLY A 142 -2.41 6.43 9.28
N ALA A 143 -1.33 6.93 8.69
CA ALA A 143 -0.07 7.17 9.37
C ALA A 143 -0.18 8.26 10.45
N LEU A 144 -0.93 9.34 10.20
CA LEU A 144 -1.21 10.38 11.18
C LEU A 144 -1.99 9.82 12.37
N MET A 145 -3.08 9.09 12.11
CA MET A 145 -3.92 8.49 13.16
C MET A 145 -3.12 7.50 14.02
N PHE A 146 -2.30 6.66 13.39
CA PHE A 146 -1.41 5.74 14.08
C PHE A 146 -0.36 6.47 14.92
N SER A 147 0.27 7.51 14.38
CA SER A 147 1.31 8.27 15.10
C SER A 147 0.74 9.04 16.29
N VAL A 148 -0.49 9.58 16.20
CA VAL A 148 -1.20 10.16 17.35
C VAL A 148 -1.48 9.10 18.41
N LEU A 149 -1.91 7.90 18.04
CA LEU A 149 -2.11 6.80 18.98
C LEU A 149 -0.81 6.36 19.66
N LEU A 150 0.31 6.30 18.93
CA LEU A 150 1.62 6.00 19.52
C LEU A 150 2.08 7.09 20.49
N TYR A 151 1.83 8.36 20.14
CA TYR A 151 2.13 9.48 21.03
C TYR A 151 1.32 9.44 22.33
N GLN A 152 0.02 9.11 22.25
CA GLN A 152 -0.87 8.99 23.42
C GLN A 152 -0.55 7.76 24.27
N SER A 153 -0.32 6.62 23.63
CA SER A 153 -0.12 5.34 24.31
C SER A 153 1.24 5.19 25.00
N ARG A 154 2.23 6.03 24.64
CA ARG A 154 3.63 5.98 25.12
C ARG A 154 4.29 4.61 24.96
N LEU A 155 3.76 3.77 24.06
CA LEU A 155 4.30 2.43 23.76
C LEU A 155 5.67 2.51 23.09
N VAL A 156 5.97 3.64 22.47
CA VAL A 156 7.20 3.93 21.74
C VAL A 156 7.76 5.28 22.23
N PRO A 157 9.09 5.48 22.29
CA PRO A 157 9.68 6.77 22.64
C PRO A 157 9.10 7.90 21.80
N ARG A 158 8.70 9.01 22.46
CA ARG A 158 7.99 10.14 21.81
C ARG A 158 8.72 10.72 20.61
N TRP A 159 10.05 10.72 20.63
CA TRP A 159 10.86 11.23 19.53
C TRP A 159 10.61 10.43 18.24
N LEU A 160 10.42 9.11 18.32
CA LEU A 160 10.14 8.26 17.15
C LEU A 160 8.73 8.54 16.58
N SER A 161 7.74 8.76 17.45
CA SER A 161 6.38 9.13 17.03
C SER A 161 6.33 10.52 16.37
N VAL A 162 7.14 11.47 16.84
CA VAL A 162 7.26 12.80 16.23
C VAL A 162 7.87 12.70 14.84
N TRP A 163 8.90 11.88 14.64
CA TRP A 163 9.43 11.60 13.30
C TRP A 163 8.38 10.94 12.39
N GLY A 164 7.55 10.03 12.93
CA GLY A 164 6.42 9.45 12.21
C GLY A 164 5.38 10.48 11.76
N LEU A 165 5.05 11.45 12.64
CA LEU A 165 4.15 12.56 12.32
C LEU A 165 4.74 13.49 11.25
N VAL A 166 6.00 13.87 11.39
CA VAL A 166 6.71 14.72 10.43
C VAL A 166 6.79 14.02 9.07
N GLY A 167 7.16 12.73 9.05
CA GLY A 167 7.20 11.93 7.83
C GLY A 167 5.84 11.81 7.17
N ALA A 168 4.78 11.54 7.93
CA ALA A 168 3.42 11.46 7.40
C ALA A 168 2.92 12.80 6.85
N ALA A 169 3.23 13.93 7.52
CA ALA A 169 2.87 15.26 7.05
C ALA A 169 3.64 15.66 5.79
N LEU A 170 4.94 15.36 5.71
CA LEU A 170 5.75 15.60 4.53
C LEU A 170 5.33 14.73 3.34
N TYR A 171 4.87 13.51 3.59
CA TYR A 171 4.40 12.60 2.55
C TYR A 171 3.12 13.09 1.83
N ILE A 172 2.37 14.01 2.43
CA ILE A 172 1.19 14.64 1.80
C ILE A 172 1.60 15.69 0.74
N VAL A 173 2.83 16.21 0.80
CA VAL A 173 3.26 17.31 -0.08
C VAL A 173 3.39 16.89 -1.56
N PRO A 174 4.06 15.77 -1.92
CA PRO A 174 4.18 15.36 -3.32
C PRO A 174 2.84 15.00 -4.02
N PRO A 175 1.88 14.32 -3.38
CA PRO A 175 0.58 13.97 -3.99
C PRO A 175 -0.34 15.15 -4.34
N LEU A 176 -0.09 16.35 -3.78
CA LEU A 176 -0.97 17.52 -3.94
C LEU A 176 -0.51 18.52 -5.02
N GLY A 177 0.55 18.20 -5.77
CA GLY A 177 1.12 19.07 -6.81
C GLY A 177 1.51 18.30 -8.06
#